data_AF-A0A7U5THF4-F1
#
_entry.id   AF-A0A7U5THF4-F1
#
_cell.length_a   1.000
_cell.length_b   1.000
_cell.length_c   1.000
_cell.angle_alpha   90.00
_cell.angle_beta   90.00
_cell.angle_gamma   90.00
#
_symmetry.space_group_name_H-M   'P 1'
#
loop_
_entity.id
_entity.type
_entity.pdbx_description
1 polymer ?
#
loop_
_entity_poly.entity_id
_entity_poly.type
_entity_poly.pdbx_seq_one_letter_code
_entity_poly.pdbx_strand_id
1 'polypeptide(L)'
;MNNDGLTLNQLAERNAVLVTEVEKLRAERDQLAAENVALSKDAQRYRFIRERDMFGSDNESGLLSWEELTELECNEFDGALDARMNHPSTGFIELDAKLQARKTPATDRIVAEAEARGVEKAIAHLEKKFSNIGVQIMNLQWLADSLREGADK
;
A
#
# COMPACT_ATOMS: atom_id res chain seq x y z
N MET A 1 3.45 39.64 26.60
CA MET A 1 3.44 38.22 26.19
C MET A 1 2.37 38.08 25.12
N ASN A 2 2.74 38.17 23.84
CA ASN A 2 1.78 38.04 22.75
C ASN A 2 1.55 36.56 22.47
N ASN A 3 0.64 35.96 23.23
CA ASN A 3 0.05 34.67 22.89
C ASN A 3 -1.21 34.93 22.05
N ASP A 4 -1.05 35.44 20.84
CA ASP A 4 -2.16 35.48 19.88
C ASP A 4 -2.32 34.08 19.27
N GLY A 5 -2.76 33.16 20.12
CA GLY A 5 -3.28 31.87 19.70
C GLY A 5 -4.48 32.09 18.77
N LEU A 6 -4.57 31.28 17.72
CA LEU A 6 -5.72 31.25 16.83
C LEU A 6 -7.01 31.19 17.66
N THR A 7 -7.97 32.05 17.34
CA THR A 7 -9.29 32.00 17.98
C THR A 7 -9.96 30.65 17.69
N LEU A 8 -10.94 30.27 18.50
CA LEU A 8 -11.72 29.03 18.31
C LEU A 8 -12.26 28.89 16.88
N ASN A 9 -12.68 30.01 16.27
CA ASN A 9 -13.17 30.03 14.89
C ASN A 9 -12.05 29.78 13.88
N GLN A 10 -10.87 30.39 14.05
CA GLN A 10 -9.74 30.14 13.17
C GLN A 10 -9.19 28.71 13.30
N LEU A 11 -9.30 28.10 14.48
CA LEU A 11 -9.01 26.69 14.69
C LEU A 11 -10.03 25.78 14.01
N ALA A 12 -11.32 26.12 14.08
CA ALA A 12 -12.38 25.39 13.39
C ALA A 12 -12.20 25.45 11.87
N GLU A 13 -11.89 26.63 11.31
CA GLU A 13 -11.59 26.80 9.88
C GLU A 13 -10.39 25.96 9.45
N ARG A 14 -9.29 26.04 10.20
CA ARG A 14 -8.09 25.24 9.90
C ARG A 14 -8.36 23.73 10.02
N ASN A 15 -9.15 23.30 10.99
CA ASN A 15 -9.53 21.90 11.13
C ASN A 15 -10.42 21.43 9.97
N ALA A 16 -11.35 22.27 9.50
CA ALA A 16 -12.15 21.96 8.32
C ALA A 16 -11.26 21.76 7.09
N VAL A 17 -10.29 22.66 6.87
CA VAL A 17 -9.30 22.52 5.78
C VAL A 17 -8.48 21.23 5.91
N LEU A 18 -7.98 20.93 7.11
CA LEU A 18 -7.20 19.71 7.34
C LEU A 18 -8.01 18.43 7.12
N VAL A 19 -9.29 18.42 7.49
CA VAL A 19 -10.18 17.28 7.25
C VAL A 19 -10.36 17.05 5.75
N THR A 20 -10.62 18.10 4.98
CA THR A 20 -10.74 17.99 3.52
C THR A 20 -9.45 17.49 2.88
N GLU A 21 -8.28 17.96 3.33
CA GLU A 21 -6.99 17.49 2.82
C GLU A 21 -6.75 16.02 3.15
N VAL A 22 -7.11 15.56 4.36
CA VAL A 22 -7.02 14.15 4.76
C VAL A 22 -7.93 13.27 3.91
N GLU A 23 -9.15 13.71 3.61
CA GLU A 23 -10.08 12.99 2.74
C GLU A 23 -9.53 12.86 1.32
N LYS A 24 -8.96 13.95 0.78
CA LYS A 24 -8.29 13.94 -0.53
C LYS A 24 -7.12 12.96 -0.56
N LEU A 25 -6.23 13.02 0.43
CA LEU A 25 -5.09 12.12 0.53
C LEU A 25 -5.51 10.65 0.67
N ARG A 26 -6.63 10.38 1.37
CA ARG A 26 -7.19 9.01 1.45
C ARG A 26 -7.62 8.51 0.08
N ALA A 27 -8.33 9.34 -0.69
CA ALA A 27 -8.77 8.99 -2.03
C ALA A 27 -7.59 8.75 -2.98
N GLU A 28 -6.56 9.61 -2.95
CA GLU A 28 -5.34 9.42 -3.73
C GLU A 28 -4.61 8.12 -3.35
N ARG A 29 -4.51 7.83 -2.04
CA ARG A 29 -3.91 6.57 -1.56
C ARG A 29 -4.70 5.35 -2.02
N ASP A 30 -6.03 5.40 -1.98
CA ASP A 30 -6.88 4.30 -2.45
C ASP A 30 -6.74 4.07 -3.95
N GLN A 31 -6.65 5.15 -4.74
CA GLN A 31 -6.38 5.08 -6.17
C GLN A 31 -4.99 4.46 -6.44
N LEU A 32 -3.93 4.96 -5.78
CA LEU A 32 -2.58 4.42 -5.93
C LEU A 32 -2.50 2.95 -5.50
N ALA A 33 -3.24 2.55 -4.46
CA ALA A 33 -3.32 1.16 -4.05
C ALA A 33 -3.93 0.28 -5.15
N ALA A 34 -5.00 0.75 -5.82
CA ALA A 34 -5.60 0.03 -6.94
C ALA A 34 -4.65 -0.07 -8.15
N GLU A 35 -3.97 1.02 -8.50
CA GLU A 35 -2.97 1.05 -9.58
C GLU A 35 -1.80 0.11 -9.28
N ASN A 36 -1.30 0.09 -8.04
CA ASN A 36 -0.24 -0.83 -7.61
C ASN A 36 -0.65 -2.30 -7.70
N VAL A 37 -1.91 -2.63 -7.40
CA VAL A 37 -2.43 -4.00 -7.57
C VAL A 37 -2.46 -4.39 -9.05
N ALA A 38 -2.89 -3.50 -9.94
CA ALA A 38 -2.89 -3.77 -11.38
C ALA A 38 -1.47 -3.97 -11.92
N LEU A 39 -0.53 -3.08 -11.58
CA LEU A 39 0.87 -3.20 -11.97
C LEU A 39 1.54 -4.47 -11.42
N SER A 40 1.17 -4.88 -10.20
CA SER A 40 1.66 -6.12 -9.61
C SER A 40 1.21 -7.34 -10.44
N LYS A 41 -0.06 -7.38 -10.87
CA LYS A 41 -0.58 -8.43 -11.75
C LYS A 41 0.17 -8.48 -13.08
N ASP A 42 0.40 -7.34 -13.71
CA ASP A 42 1.14 -7.31 -14.98
C ASP A 42 2.59 -7.80 -14.81
N ALA A 43 3.25 -7.44 -13.71
CA ALA A 43 4.58 -7.96 -13.39
C ALA A 43 4.57 -9.47 -13.16
N GLN A 44 3.51 -10.02 -12.57
CA GLN A 44 3.32 -11.47 -12.40
C GLN A 44 3.12 -12.17 -13.74
N ARG A 45 2.24 -11.64 -14.59
CA ARG A 45 1.99 -12.13 -15.95
C ARG A 45 3.28 -12.18 -16.78
N TYR A 46 4.05 -11.09 -16.77
CA TYR A 46 5.36 -11.04 -17.42
C TYR A 46 6.31 -12.13 -16.88
N ARG A 47 6.38 -12.30 -15.56
CA ARG A 47 7.23 -13.33 -14.94
C ARG A 47 6.79 -14.74 -15.33
N PHE A 48 5.49 -15.00 -15.35
CA PHE A 48 4.92 -16.29 -15.74
C PHE A 48 5.26 -16.63 -17.18
N ILE A 49 5.11 -15.69 -18.12
CA ILE A 49 5.49 -15.89 -19.53
C ILE A 49 7.00 -16.11 -19.68
N ARG A 50 7.82 -15.34 -18.94
CA ARG A 50 9.28 -15.46 -18.97
C ARG A 50 9.75 -16.84 -18.49
N GLU A 51 9.10 -17.40 -17.47
CA GLU A 51 9.44 -18.68 -16.87
C GLU A 51 8.58 -19.80 -17.45
N ARG A 52 8.84 -20.15 -18.71
CA ARG A 52 8.09 -21.18 -19.45
C ARG A 52 7.95 -22.51 -18.69
N ASP A 53 8.95 -22.89 -17.90
CA ASP A 53 8.91 -24.11 -17.09
C ASP A 53 7.78 -24.11 -16.04
N MET A 54 7.27 -22.93 -15.66
CA MET A 54 6.16 -22.76 -14.72
C MET A 54 4.78 -22.90 -15.40
N PHE A 55 4.73 -22.97 -16.73
CA PHE A 55 3.50 -22.99 -17.53
C PHE A 55 2.70 -24.30 -17.38
N GLY A 56 3.31 -25.34 -16.82
CA GLY A 56 2.69 -26.66 -16.63
C GLY A 56 2.50 -27.42 -17.94
N SER A 57 1.55 -28.37 -17.96
CA SER A 57 1.28 -29.18 -19.15
C SER A 57 0.54 -28.38 -20.21
N ASP A 58 1.08 -28.30 -21.42
CA ASP A 58 0.53 -27.45 -22.49
C ASP A 58 -0.91 -27.83 -22.88
N ASN A 59 -1.28 -29.11 -22.70
CA ASN A 59 -2.57 -29.70 -23.01
C ASN A 59 -3.53 -29.84 -21.80
N GLU A 60 -3.37 -28.98 -20.79
CA GLU A 60 -4.25 -28.99 -19.61
C GLU A 60 -5.71 -28.71 -20.00
N SER A 61 -6.65 -29.50 -19.47
CA SER A 61 -8.06 -29.39 -19.86
C SER A 61 -8.66 -28.05 -19.40
N GLY A 62 -9.30 -27.33 -20.32
CA GLY A 62 -9.92 -26.04 -20.03
C GLY A 62 -8.97 -24.85 -19.98
N LEU A 63 -7.69 -25.05 -20.34
CA LEU A 63 -6.71 -23.98 -20.49
C LEU A 63 -6.16 -23.96 -21.92
N LEU A 64 -5.79 -22.77 -22.38
CA LEU A 64 -5.14 -22.59 -23.67
C LEU A 64 -3.66 -22.96 -23.57
N SER A 65 -3.16 -23.61 -24.60
CA SER A 65 -1.74 -23.88 -24.83
C SER A 65 -0.96 -22.59 -25.05
N TRP A 66 0.37 -22.71 -25.02
CA TRP A 66 1.26 -21.57 -25.21
C TRP A 66 1.10 -20.94 -26.61
N GLU A 67 0.90 -21.76 -27.65
CA GLU A 67 0.66 -21.27 -29.01
C GLU A 67 -0.67 -20.53 -29.11
N GLU A 68 -1.76 -21.12 -28.57
CA GLU A 68 -3.08 -20.49 -28.57
C GLU A 68 -3.10 -19.15 -27.82
N LEU A 69 -2.35 -19.03 -26.70
CA LEU A 69 -2.23 -17.75 -25.99
C LEU A 69 -1.57 -16.67 -26.84
N THR A 70 -0.56 -17.00 -27.66
CA THR A 70 0.14 -16.00 -28.49
C THR A 70 -0.70 -15.47 -29.65
N GLU A 71 -1.82 -16.13 -29.96
CA GLU A 71 -2.74 -15.73 -31.02
C GLU A 71 -3.92 -14.89 -30.50
N LEU A 72 -4.08 -14.75 -29.18
CA LEU A 72 -5.17 -13.98 -28.59
C LEU A 72 -5.00 -12.47 -28.78
N GLU A 73 -6.14 -11.78 -28.87
CA GLU A 73 -6.17 -10.33 -28.75
C GLU A 73 -5.87 -9.89 -27.31
N CYS A 74 -5.29 -8.70 -27.14
CA CYS A 74 -4.83 -8.19 -25.83
C CYS A 74 -5.93 -8.16 -24.75
N ASN A 75 -7.20 -8.00 -25.14
CA ASN A 75 -8.35 -7.99 -24.23
C ASN A 75 -8.73 -9.38 -23.68
N GLU A 76 -8.40 -10.45 -24.40
CA GLU A 76 -8.66 -11.84 -24.01
C GLU A 76 -7.42 -12.53 -23.41
N PHE A 77 -6.23 -12.08 -23.84
CA PHE A 77 -4.94 -12.59 -23.39
C PHE A 77 -4.78 -12.58 -21.87
N ASP A 78 -5.03 -11.44 -21.24
CA ASP A 78 -4.87 -11.25 -19.80
C ASP A 78 -5.74 -12.22 -18.98
N GLY A 79 -6.99 -12.43 -19.40
CA GLY A 79 -7.92 -13.34 -18.73
C GLY A 79 -7.52 -14.80 -18.87
N ALA A 80 -7.08 -15.21 -20.06
CA ALA A 80 -6.60 -16.57 -20.31
C ALA A 80 -5.30 -16.86 -19.55
N LEU A 81 -4.40 -15.88 -19.49
CA LEU A 81 -3.15 -15.98 -18.75
C LEU A 81 -3.40 -16.05 -17.24
N ASP A 82 -4.30 -15.22 -16.72
CA ASP A 82 -4.71 -15.26 -15.31
C ASP A 82 -5.35 -16.61 -14.94
N ALA A 83 -6.21 -17.17 -15.81
CA ALA A 83 -6.81 -18.48 -15.59
C ALA A 83 -5.75 -19.57 -15.48
N ARG A 84 -4.72 -19.50 -16.32
CA ARG A 84 -3.61 -20.45 -16.31
C ARG A 84 -2.68 -20.27 -15.12
N MET A 85 -2.28 -19.04 -14.80
CA MET A 85 -1.48 -18.71 -13.60
C MET A 85 -2.12 -19.18 -12.29
N ASN A 86 -3.46 -19.18 -12.23
CA ASN A 86 -4.23 -19.62 -11.06
C ASN A 86 -4.57 -21.12 -11.09
N HIS A 87 -4.16 -21.86 -12.12
CA HIS A 87 -4.44 -23.28 -12.19
C HIS A 87 -3.48 -24.09 -11.31
N PRO A 88 -3.95 -25.08 -10.53
CA PRO A 88 -3.11 -25.89 -9.65
C PRO A 88 -2.00 -26.69 -10.34
N SER A 89 -2.12 -26.94 -11.64
CA SER A 89 -1.07 -27.62 -12.41
C SER A 89 0.10 -26.72 -12.78
N THR A 90 0.01 -25.41 -12.49
CA THR A 90 1.13 -24.47 -12.59
C THR A 90 1.82 -24.33 -11.24
N GLY A 91 3.15 -24.32 -11.22
CA GLY A 91 3.94 -24.04 -10.00
C GLY A 91 3.93 -22.57 -9.59
N PHE A 92 3.23 -21.72 -10.35
CA PHE A 92 3.34 -20.27 -10.27
C PHE A 92 2.73 -19.70 -9.00
N ILE A 93 1.62 -20.25 -8.50
CA ILE A 93 0.94 -19.76 -7.28
C ILE A 93 1.89 -19.83 -6.07
N GLU A 94 2.60 -20.94 -5.91
CA GLU A 94 3.51 -21.14 -4.77
C GLU A 94 4.73 -20.21 -4.88
N LEU A 95 5.27 -20.04 -6.10
CA LEU A 95 6.36 -19.11 -6.36
C LEU A 95 5.93 -17.66 -6.11
N ASP A 96 4.76 -17.28 -6.60
CA ASP A 96 4.22 -15.94 -6.43
C ASP A 96 3.98 -15.60 -4.96
N ALA A 97 3.39 -16.51 -4.19
CA ALA A 97 3.24 -16.36 -2.74
C ALA A 97 4.60 -16.15 -2.04
N LYS A 98 5.64 -16.89 -2.44
CA LYS A 98 7.01 -16.70 -1.91
C LYS A 98 7.62 -15.35 -2.33
N LEU A 99 7.24 -14.82 -3.49
CA LEU A 99 7.73 -13.54 -4.00
C LEU A 99 6.98 -12.36 -3.39
N GLN A 100 5.67 -12.46 -3.17
CA GLN A 100 4.87 -11.50 -2.42
C GLN A 100 5.25 -11.45 -0.93
N ALA A 101 5.69 -12.58 -0.37
CA ALA A 101 6.24 -12.62 0.98
C ALA A 101 7.60 -11.90 1.11
N ARG A 102 8.22 -11.43 0.01
CA ARG A 102 9.37 -10.54 0.11
C ARG A 102 8.90 -9.23 0.72
N LYS A 103 9.34 -8.96 1.94
CA LYS A 103 9.18 -7.67 2.60
C LYS A 103 9.54 -6.55 1.62
N THR A 104 8.79 -5.45 1.65
CA THR A 104 9.10 -4.21 0.91
C THR A 104 9.59 -3.17 1.90
N PRO A 105 10.83 -3.28 2.43
CA PRO A 105 11.22 -2.56 3.63
C PRO A 105 11.27 -1.06 3.38
N ALA A 106 11.53 -0.65 2.13
CA ALA A 106 11.47 0.75 1.74
C ALA A 106 10.05 1.33 1.82
N THR A 107 9.03 0.59 1.36
CA THR A 107 7.63 1.01 1.43
C THR A 107 7.14 0.99 2.87
N ASP A 108 7.44 -0.07 3.61
CA ASP A 108 7.05 -0.23 5.02
C ASP A 108 7.62 0.92 5.88
N ARG A 109 8.89 1.28 5.63
CA ARG A 109 9.54 2.45 6.26
C ARG A 109 8.90 3.78 5.89
N ILE A 110 8.45 3.97 4.64
CA ILE A 110 7.76 5.19 4.23
C ILE A 110 6.41 5.33 4.94
N VAL A 111 5.65 4.24 5.04
CA VAL A 111 4.34 4.23 5.73
C VAL A 111 4.53 4.52 7.22
N ALA A 112 5.46 3.82 7.88
CA ALA A 112 5.75 4.04 9.30
C ALA A 112 6.21 5.46 9.60
N GLU A 113 7.06 6.04 8.74
CA GLU A 113 7.50 7.43 8.88
C GLU A 113 6.34 8.43 8.66
N ALA A 114 5.43 8.15 7.73
CA ALA A 114 4.24 8.97 7.53
C ALA A 114 3.30 8.95 8.74
N GLU A 115 3.10 7.76 9.34
CA GLU A 115 2.33 7.59 10.57
C GLU A 115 2.99 8.32 11.75
N ALA A 116 4.31 8.16 11.94
CA ALA A 116 5.06 8.85 12.98
C ALA A 116 4.94 10.39 12.86
N ARG A 117 5.10 10.95 11.65
CA ARG A 117 4.88 12.40 11.42
C ARG A 117 3.45 12.83 11.69
N GLY A 118 2.47 11.96 11.43
CA GLY A 118 1.07 12.19 11.79
C GLY A 118 0.90 12.36 13.29
N VAL A 119 1.51 11.48 14.08
CA VAL A 119 1.53 11.55 15.55
C VAL A 119 2.23 12.81 16.04
N GLU A 120 3.37 13.19 15.47
CA GLU A 120 4.09 14.43 15.81
C GLU A 120 3.25 15.69 15.55
N LYS A 121 2.53 15.73 14.41
CA LYS A 121 1.60 16.83 14.11
C LYS A 121 0.44 16.89 15.12
N ALA A 122 -0.05 15.73 15.58
CA ALA A 122 -1.09 15.67 16.60
C ALA A 122 -0.57 16.14 17.97
N ILE A 123 0.64 15.74 18.37
CA ILE A 123 1.34 16.23 19.57
C ILE A 123 1.42 17.75 19.55
N ALA A 124 1.95 18.34 18.47
CA ALA A 124 2.09 19.79 18.34
C ALA A 124 0.73 20.52 18.43
N HIS A 125 -0.35 19.90 17.94
CA HIS A 125 -1.70 20.44 18.08
C HIS A 125 -2.21 20.37 19.53
N LEU A 126 -1.98 19.25 20.21
CA LEU A 126 -2.42 19.02 21.59
C LEU A 126 -1.69 19.95 22.57
N GLU A 127 -0.36 20.08 22.45
CA GLU A 127 0.46 20.97 23.27
C GLU A 127 0.01 22.43 23.19
N LYS A 128 -0.50 22.84 22.02
CA LYS A 128 -1.04 24.18 21.83
C LYS A 128 -2.41 24.38 22.48
N LYS A 129 -3.21 23.31 22.63
CA LYS A 129 -4.64 23.40 22.99
C LYS A 129 -4.92 23.09 24.45
N PHE A 130 -4.09 22.28 25.08
CA PHE A 130 -4.32 21.79 26.44
C PHE A 130 -3.11 22.03 27.32
N SER A 131 -3.35 22.45 28.56
CA SER A 131 -2.33 22.50 29.61
C SER A 131 -2.32 21.19 30.40
N ASN A 132 -1.21 20.87 31.06
CA ASN A 132 -1.05 19.70 31.94
C ASN A 132 -1.20 18.33 31.26
N ILE A 133 -0.83 18.20 29.98
CA ILE A 133 -0.91 16.95 29.22
C ILE A 133 0.45 16.24 29.02
N GLY A 134 1.46 16.59 29.82
CA GLY A 134 2.86 16.16 29.59
C GLY A 134 3.05 14.64 29.54
N VAL A 135 2.33 13.88 30.37
CA VAL A 135 2.40 12.40 30.37
C VAL A 135 1.81 11.82 29.08
N GLN A 136 0.70 12.38 28.60
CA GLN A 136 0.06 11.95 27.35
C GLN A 136 0.95 12.27 26.14
N ILE A 137 1.62 13.43 26.14
CA ILE A 137 2.58 13.79 25.09
C ILE A 137 3.77 12.83 25.07
N MET A 138 4.33 12.48 26.23
CA MET A 138 5.41 11.49 26.30
C MET A 138 5.01 10.13 25.72
N ASN A 139 3.79 9.64 25.99
CA ASN A 139 3.29 8.38 25.42
C ASN A 139 3.14 8.45 23.90
N LEU A 140 2.67 9.57 23.36
CA LEU A 140 2.54 9.76 21.92
C LEU A 140 3.90 9.89 21.24
N GLN A 141 4.87 10.54 21.90
CA GLN A 141 6.24 10.62 21.38
C GLN A 141 6.84 9.22 21.29
N TRP A 142 6.67 8.40 22.32
CA TRP A 142 7.08 7.00 22.31
C TRP A 142 6.40 6.20 21.19
N LEU A 143 5.11 6.42 20.93
CA LEU A 143 4.41 5.79 19.82
C LEU A 143 5.03 6.17 18.47
N ALA A 144 5.33 7.45 18.24
CA ALA A 144 5.96 7.90 17.00
C ALA A 144 7.33 7.25 16.78
N ASP A 145 8.15 7.14 17.84
CA ASP A 145 9.46 6.49 17.77
C ASP A 145 9.34 4.98 17.55
N SER A 146 8.39 4.32 18.23
CA SER A 146 8.12 2.89 18.05
C SER A 146 7.63 2.54 16.64
N LEU A 147 6.87 3.43 15.98
CA LEU A 147 6.44 3.22 14.60
C LEU A 147 7.65 3.18 13.65
N ARG A 148 8.62 4.08 13.83
CA ARG A 148 9.87 4.10 13.04
C ARG A 148 10.70 2.85 13.27
N GLU A 149 10.94 2.48 14.53
CA GLU A 149 11.75 1.32 14.89
C GLU A 149 11.11 -0.02 14.50
N GLY A 150 9.78 -0.07 14.42
CA GLY A 150 9.03 -1.25 13.98
C GLY A 150 9.22 -1.57 12.49
N ALA A 151 9.48 -0.57 11.66
CA ALA A 151 9.63 -0.73 10.21
C ALA A 151 10.99 -1.30 9.78
N ASP A 152 12.00 -1.25 10.65
CA ASP A 152 13.35 -1.74 10.41
C ASP A 152 13.53 -3.23 10.78
N LYS A 153 12.46 -3.96 11.13
CA LYS A 153 12.47 -5.38 11.56
C LYS A 153 11.84 -6.33 10.54
#